data_AF-A0A149PDR6-F1
#
_entry.id   AF-A0A149PDR6-F1
#
_cell.length_a   1.000
_cell.length_b   1.000
_cell.length_c   1.000
_cell.angle_alpha   90.00
_cell.angle_beta   90.00
_cell.angle_gamma   90.00
#
_symmetry.space_group_name_H-M   'P 1'
#
loop_
_entity.id
_entity.type
_entity.pdbx_description
1 polymer ?
#
loop_
_entity_poly.entity_id
_entity_poly.type
_entity_poly.pdbx_seq_one_letter_code
_entity_poly.pdbx_strand_id
1 'polypeptide(L)'
;MNSPVDRSTPTNAGVEAAAGDALLARSGRLAAIVPRVLLVVTVLYGGALFWIAPRPPWADLPQHAGQVMLLRDLLEHTSPWQNLVQLNLLTPYLVGYGVALPLTYLMPIGAALKCVLMLAYFAFVASCVGFRRYLGGDPRLDWLFVPGFFGFAFMWGFYTFLVATPLGILFMWLAHDYATATSARKGVWMFVAGTALFFCHGLVFLFAMVVGVGYVLIKQKTFARKILALAPFVPLGVLCIAYMLWSRATDPLLGHPLAGVAVFQWGFDWQRVLSLPVYVWGLNKSAAVYLPLFALMVAAPWLWRNRINPDRSVIVPMLAVAFVWFLVPGTALKTAYLYHRFAVFLLPAYALMFRAPPMPASGTRRASSGSTSGTLRGFGVQALIVAGCWIFFTDQAIRLHRFAVENAPLGELLEQAEPGQRALSLIFDRASPAYKSPFAYEHQPLWYQAEKHGFVDLNFATFVPQIARFRPGMMPVAPPVLEHDPGSFEWNKDIGRQYRYFFVRKEGPLPNNFFANNECDVALVTHEGEWSLYERRNCR
;
A
#
# COMPACT_ATOMS: atom_id res chain seq x y z
N MET A 1 -34.81 -78.59 -26.56
CA MET A 1 -33.47 -79.19 -26.39
C MET A 1 -32.47 -78.20 -26.97
N ASN A 2 -32.00 -77.23 -26.17
CA ASN A 2 -30.88 -77.26 -25.22
C ASN A 2 -29.50 -77.36 -25.89
N SER A 3 -28.73 -76.29 -25.70
CA SER A 3 -27.32 -76.01 -26.01
C SER A 3 -26.33 -76.98 -25.35
N PRO A 4 -25.03 -76.96 -25.72
CA PRO A 4 -24.03 -76.06 -25.10
C PRO A 4 -23.07 -75.42 -26.14
N VAL A 5 -22.68 -74.14 -26.07
CA VAL A 5 -21.69 -73.45 -25.20
C VAL A 5 -20.31 -74.12 -25.17
N ASP A 6 -19.31 -73.46 -25.79
CA ASP A 6 -18.01 -73.30 -25.13
C ASP A 6 -17.35 -71.94 -25.48
N ARG A 7 -16.67 -71.38 -24.47
CA ARG A 7 -16.16 -70.01 -24.35
C ARG A 7 -14.65 -69.97 -24.64
N SER A 8 -14.22 -69.09 -25.54
CA SER A 8 -12.84 -68.61 -25.60
C SER A 8 -12.77 -67.15 -25.14
N THR A 9 -12.26 -66.92 -23.93
CA THR A 9 -11.99 -65.61 -23.33
C THR A 9 -10.64 -65.06 -23.82
N PRO A 10 -10.54 -63.78 -24.23
CA PRO A 10 -9.30 -63.04 -24.17
C PRO A 10 -9.40 -61.99 -23.05
N THR A 11 -8.71 -62.21 -21.94
CA THR A 11 -8.53 -61.20 -20.88
C THR A 11 -7.04 -61.05 -20.63
N ASN A 12 -6.48 -59.87 -20.95
CA ASN A 12 -5.51 -59.13 -20.11
C ASN A 12 -4.88 -57.89 -20.77
N ALA A 13 -5.16 -57.57 -22.04
CA ALA A 13 -4.59 -56.37 -22.67
C ALA A 13 -5.27 -55.03 -22.27
N GLY A 14 -6.40 -55.05 -21.58
CA GLY A 14 -7.19 -53.84 -21.25
C GLY A 14 -6.83 -53.14 -19.94
N VAL A 15 -6.10 -53.80 -19.02
CA VAL A 15 -5.87 -53.28 -17.66
C VAL A 15 -4.61 -52.40 -17.58
N GLU A 16 -3.55 -52.70 -18.34
CA GLU A 16 -2.32 -51.89 -18.35
C GLU A 16 -2.50 -50.54 -19.06
N ALA A 17 -3.28 -50.47 -20.14
CA ALA A 17 -3.57 -49.22 -20.84
C ALA A 17 -4.38 -48.24 -19.96
N ALA A 18 -5.35 -48.75 -19.19
CA ALA A 18 -6.14 -47.95 -18.27
C ALA A 18 -5.33 -47.39 -17.08
N ALA A 19 -4.32 -48.13 -16.61
CA ALA A 19 -3.42 -47.69 -15.54
C ALA A 19 -2.45 -46.58 -16.02
N GLY A 20 -1.94 -46.69 -17.25
CA GLY A 20 -1.09 -45.66 -17.87
C GLY A 20 -1.82 -44.33 -18.11
N ASP A 21 -3.05 -44.38 -18.60
CA ASP A 21 -3.89 -43.19 -18.81
C ASP A 21 -4.30 -42.52 -17.48
N ALA A 22 -4.56 -43.31 -16.43
CA ALA A 22 -4.84 -42.78 -15.10
C ALA A 22 -3.63 -42.06 -14.47
N LEU A 23 -2.42 -42.57 -14.67
CA LEU A 23 -1.18 -41.94 -14.18
C LEU A 23 -0.84 -40.65 -14.95
N LEU A 24 -1.03 -40.63 -16.27
CA LEU A 24 -0.85 -39.44 -17.10
C LEU A 24 -1.91 -38.36 -16.81
N ALA A 25 -3.16 -38.75 -16.57
CA ALA A 25 -4.21 -37.82 -16.14
C ALA A 25 -3.92 -37.24 -14.75
N ARG A 26 -3.37 -38.05 -13.83
CA ARG A 26 -2.99 -37.62 -12.47
C ARG A 26 -1.78 -36.68 -12.48
N SER A 27 -0.78 -36.93 -13.31
CA SER A 27 0.39 -36.05 -13.47
C SER A 27 0.02 -34.70 -14.11
N GLY A 28 -0.86 -34.69 -15.10
CA GLY A 28 -1.40 -33.46 -15.70
C GLY A 28 -2.20 -32.61 -14.70
N ARG A 29 -2.97 -33.26 -13.81
CA ARG A 29 -3.71 -32.57 -12.74
C ARG A 29 -2.80 -31.96 -11.68
N LEU A 30 -1.76 -32.71 -11.26
CA LEU A 30 -0.76 -32.21 -10.31
C LEU A 30 0.03 -31.03 -10.88
N ALA A 31 0.46 -31.11 -12.14
CA ALA A 31 1.17 -30.03 -12.83
C ALA A 31 0.34 -28.72 -12.91
N ALA A 32 -0.99 -28.83 -12.97
CA ALA A 32 -1.89 -27.67 -12.95
C ALA A 32 -2.18 -27.12 -11.55
N ILE A 33 -2.15 -27.97 -10.51
CA ILE A 33 -2.46 -27.61 -9.13
C ILE A 33 -1.26 -26.97 -8.43
N VAL A 34 -0.05 -27.52 -8.61
CA VAL A 34 1.15 -27.10 -7.88
C VAL A 34 1.44 -25.60 -7.99
N PRO A 35 1.43 -24.96 -9.19
CA PRO A 35 1.69 -23.52 -9.29
C PRO A 35 0.67 -22.66 -8.56
N ARG A 36 -0.60 -23.11 -8.48
CA ARG A 36 -1.65 -22.39 -7.76
C ARG A 36 -1.47 -22.51 -6.25
N VAL A 37 -1.13 -23.70 -5.76
CA VAL A 37 -0.82 -23.91 -4.34
C VAL A 37 0.39 -23.07 -3.94
N LEU A 38 1.45 -23.07 -4.75
CA LEU A 38 2.63 -22.24 -4.50
C LEU A 38 2.30 -20.75 -4.48
N LEU A 39 1.45 -20.27 -5.40
CA LEU A 39 1.00 -18.89 -5.39
C LEU A 39 0.24 -18.56 -4.10
N VAL A 40 -0.71 -19.41 -3.69
CA VAL A 40 -1.49 -19.22 -2.45
C VAL A 40 -0.57 -19.21 -1.23
N VAL A 41 0.35 -20.17 -1.12
CA VAL A 41 1.34 -20.21 -0.03
C VAL A 41 2.20 -18.95 -0.01
N THR A 42 2.62 -18.46 -1.18
CA THR A 42 3.41 -17.22 -1.29
C THR A 42 2.61 -16.00 -0.85
N VAL A 43 1.34 -15.90 -1.25
CA VAL A 43 0.45 -14.82 -0.81
C VAL A 43 0.22 -14.90 0.71
N LEU A 44 -0.02 -16.10 1.27
CA LEU A 44 -0.14 -16.26 2.71
C LEU A 44 1.15 -15.86 3.45
N TYR A 45 2.33 -16.17 2.89
CA TYR A 45 3.60 -15.72 3.44
C TYR A 45 3.70 -14.19 3.44
N GLY A 46 3.35 -13.52 2.34
CA GLY A 46 3.25 -12.06 2.30
C GLY A 46 2.31 -11.51 3.39
N GLY A 47 1.15 -12.15 3.60
CA GLY A 47 0.22 -11.79 4.66
C GLY A 47 0.78 -11.98 6.08
N ALA A 48 1.65 -12.96 6.29
CA ALA A 48 2.31 -13.18 7.58
C ALA A 48 3.32 -12.06 7.94
N LEU A 49 3.89 -11.37 6.95
CA LEU A 49 4.88 -10.30 7.19
C LEU A 49 4.33 -9.18 8.08
N PHE A 50 3.05 -8.83 7.95
CA PHE A 50 2.41 -7.78 8.75
C PHE A 50 2.48 -8.03 10.26
N TRP A 51 2.66 -9.30 10.68
CA TRP A 51 2.57 -9.72 12.08
C TRP A 51 3.93 -9.89 12.76
N ILE A 52 5.05 -9.76 12.03
CA ILE A 52 6.40 -10.03 12.57
C ILE A 52 6.82 -8.97 13.59
N ALA A 53 6.72 -7.68 13.24
CA ALA A 53 7.12 -6.58 14.11
C ALA A 53 5.89 -6.08 14.90
N PRO A 54 5.93 -5.99 16.25
CA PRO A 54 4.82 -5.45 17.05
C PRO A 54 4.41 -4.04 16.63
N ARG A 55 5.40 -3.17 16.39
CA ARG A 55 5.26 -1.83 15.84
C ARG A 55 6.10 -1.76 14.56
N PRO A 56 5.51 -1.85 13.36
CA PRO A 56 6.28 -1.93 12.12
C PRO A 56 7.13 -0.66 11.83
N PRO A 57 8.25 -0.81 11.08
CA PRO A 57 9.18 0.28 10.73
C PRO A 57 8.67 1.17 9.59
N TRP A 58 7.38 1.50 9.60
CA TRP A 58 6.75 2.29 8.54
C TRP A 58 6.50 3.71 9.04
N ALA A 59 7.12 4.69 8.39
CA ALA A 59 7.13 6.09 8.82
C ALA A 59 5.73 6.62 9.14
N ASP A 60 4.73 6.38 8.30
CA ASP A 60 3.38 6.94 8.45
C ASP A 60 2.42 6.05 9.25
N LEU A 61 2.74 4.78 9.51
CA LEU A 61 1.79 3.89 10.19
C LEU A 61 1.44 4.36 11.62
N PRO A 62 2.40 4.80 12.46
CA PRO A 62 2.08 5.35 13.78
C PRO A 62 1.12 6.55 13.71
N GLN A 63 1.29 7.39 12.69
CA GLN A 63 0.42 8.54 12.43
C GLN A 63 -1.03 8.10 12.15
N HIS A 64 -1.20 7.06 11.32
CA HIS A 64 -2.51 6.48 11.03
C HIS A 64 -3.13 5.81 12.28
N ALA A 65 -2.33 5.13 13.10
CA ALA A 65 -2.79 4.55 14.37
C ALA A 65 -3.32 5.63 15.31
N GLY A 66 -2.57 6.73 15.45
CA GLY A 66 -2.98 7.87 16.26
C GLY A 66 -4.27 8.54 15.76
N GLN A 67 -4.49 8.60 14.44
CA GLN A 67 -5.74 9.13 13.86
C GLN A 67 -6.96 8.26 14.17
N VAL A 68 -6.84 6.93 14.07
CA VAL A 68 -7.96 6.02 14.35
C VAL A 68 -8.35 6.06 15.83
N MET A 69 -7.36 6.10 16.73
CA MET A 69 -7.64 6.16 18.17
C MET A 69 -8.17 7.53 18.59
N LEU A 70 -7.62 8.62 18.03
CA LEU A 70 -8.19 9.95 18.25
C LEU A 70 -9.64 10.05 17.73
N LEU A 71 -9.94 9.46 16.57
CA LEU A 71 -11.31 9.36 16.07
C LEU A 71 -12.22 8.61 17.04
N ARG A 72 -11.77 7.46 17.56
CA ARG A 72 -12.52 6.68 18.54
C ARG A 72 -12.84 7.52 19.77
N ASP A 73 -11.81 8.12 20.38
CA ASP A 73 -11.98 8.89 21.61
C ASP A 73 -12.88 10.12 21.40
N LEU A 74 -12.86 10.73 20.21
CA LEU A 74 -13.75 11.84 19.86
C LEU A 74 -15.22 11.38 19.69
N LEU A 75 -15.45 10.20 19.09
CA LEU A 75 -16.79 9.63 18.92
C LEU A 75 -17.39 9.12 20.23
N GLU A 76 -16.55 8.60 21.13
CA GLU A 76 -16.95 8.17 22.47
C GLU A 76 -17.06 9.34 23.46
N HIS A 77 -16.74 10.57 23.04
CA HIS A 77 -16.68 11.76 23.90
C HIS A 77 -15.70 11.65 25.08
N THR A 78 -14.70 10.77 24.98
CA THR A 78 -13.68 10.52 26.02
C THR A 78 -12.38 11.27 25.75
N SER A 79 -12.17 11.82 24.55
CA SER A 79 -10.92 12.49 24.19
C SER A 79 -10.67 13.76 25.02
N PRO A 80 -9.52 13.90 25.70
CA PRO A 80 -9.16 15.14 26.39
C PRO A 80 -8.76 16.26 25.41
N TRP A 81 -8.70 15.97 24.12
CA TRP A 81 -8.22 16.88 23.06
C TRP A 81 -9.35 17.51 22.24
N GLN A 82 -10.61 17.39 22.67
CA GLN A 82 -11.79 17.91 21.96
C GLN A 82 -11.76 19.44 21.70
N ASN A 83 -11.02 20.16 22.54
CA ASN A 83 -10.75 21.60 22.41
C ASN A 83 -9.66 21.92 21.37
N LEU A 84 -8.77 20.98 21.07
CA LEU A 84 -7.69 21.14 20.08
C LEU A 84 -8.11 20.71 18.68
N VAL A 85 -8.86 19.62 18.59
CA VAL A 85 -9.20 18.97 17.31
C VAL A 85 -10.70 18.88 17.05
N GLN A 86 -11.05 18.65 15.79
CA GLN A 86 -12.41 18.45 15.30
C GLN A 86 -12.44 17.33 14.25
N LEU A 87 -13.63 16.74 14.06
CA LEU A 87 -13.86 15.74 13.04
C LEU A 87 -14.05 16.38 11.66
N ASN A 88 -13.42 15.78 10.66
CA ASN A 88 -13.53 16.10 9.25
C ASN A 88 -14.06 14.88 8.49
N LEU A 89 -15.39 14.79 8.40
CA LEU A 89 -16.06 13.67 7.71
C LEU A 89 -16.00 13.78 6.19
N LEU A 90 -15.82 14.99 5.65
CA LEU A 90 -15.58 15.20 4.23
C LEU A 90 -14.09 15.04 3.91
N THR A 91 -13.62 13.81 4.01
CA THR A 91 -12.23 13.43 3.76
C THR A 91 -12.14 12.23 2.82
N PRO A 92 -11.14 12.18 1.92
CA PRO A 92 -10.90 11.01 1.11
C PRO A 92 -10.37 9.80 1.89
N TYR A 93 -10.16 9.87 3.22
CA TYR A 93 -9.60 8.79 4.04
C TYR A 93 -10.64 8.07 4.93
N LEU A 94 -11.92 8.39 4.74
CA LEU A 94 -13.02 7.93 5.59
C LEU A 94 -13.11 6.41 5.65
N VAL A 95 -13.04 5.71 4.51
CA VAL A 95 -13.16 4.24 4.48
C VAL A 95 -11.96 3.57 5.12
N GLY A 96 -10.75 4.06 4.86
CA GLY A 96 -9.53 3.48 5.43
C GLY A 96 -9.56 3.47 6.96
N TYR A 97 -9.93 4.59 7.58
CA TYR A 97 -10.07 4.68 9.03
C TYR A 97 -11.35 4.01 9.54
N GLY A 98 -12.46 4.15 8.80
CA GLY A 98 -13.75 3.58 9.17
C GLY A 98 -13.76 2.06 9.21
N VAL A 99 -12.91 1.38 8.45
CA VAL A 99 -12.75 -0.09 8.53
C VAL A 99 -11.88 -0.51 9.73
N ALA A 100 -10.86 0.28 10.08
CA ALA A 100 -10.02 -0.01 11.24
C ALA A 100 -10.72 0.27 12.57
N LEU A 101 -11.48 1.36 12.65
CA LEU A 101 -12.19 1.80 13.86
C LEU A 101 -12.99 0.68 14.56
N PRO A 102 -13.92 -0.05 13.91
CA PRO A 102 -14.68 -1.12 14.56
C PRO A 102 -13.78 -2.26 15.08
N LEU A 103 -12.66 -2.54 14.40
CA LEU A 103 -11.71 -3.56 14.86
C LEU A 103 -11.00 -3.14 16.15
N THR A 104 -10.80 -1.85 16.40
CA THR A 104 -10.16 -1.37 17.64
C THR A 104 -10.99 -1.70 18.90
N TYR A 105 -12.29 -1.96 18.76
CA TYR A 105 -13.13 -2.43 19.86
C TYR A 105 -12.90 -3.91 20.19
N LEU A 106 -12.31 -4.67 19.27
CA LEU A 106 -12.09 -6.12 19.41
C LEU A 106 -10.63 -6.49 19.65
N MET A 107 -9.70 -5.63 19.25
CA MET A 107 -8.25 -5.88 19.34
C MET A 107 -7.46 -4.58 19.46
N PRO A 108 -6.19 -4.64 19.92
CA PRO A 108 -5.31 -3.47 19.96
C PRO A 108 -5.16 -2.81 18.58
N ILE A 109 -5.01 -1.48 18.55
CA ILE A 109 -4.90 -0.69 17.31
C ILE A 109 -3.82 -1.22 16.34
N GLY A 110 -2.67 -1.65 16.85
CA GLY A 110 -1.62 -2.25 16.03
C GLY A 110 -2.09 -3.51 15.29
N ALA A 111 -2.85 -4.40 15.96
CA ALA A 111 -3.42 -5.60 15.35
C ALA A 111 -4.54 -5.24 14.35
N ALA A 112 -5.38 -4.25 14.67
CA ALA A 112 -6.45 -3.78 13.80
C ALA A 112 -5.88 -3.29 12.44
N LEU A 113 -4.89 -2.40 12.46
CA LEU A 113 -4.28 -1.89 11.22
C LEU A 113 -3.56 -2.99 10.42
N LYS A 114 -2.84 -3.89 11.08
CA LYS A 114 -2.19 -5.04 10.42
C LYS A 114 -3.20 -5.97 9.75
N CYS A 115 -4.32 -6.24 10.42
CA CYS A 115 -5.40 -7.05 9.87
C CYS A 115 -5.97 -6.39 8.61
N VAL A 116 -6.28 -5.08 8.65
CA VAL A 116 -6.80 -4.38 7.48
C VAL A 116 -5.79 -4.35 6.33
N LEU A 117 -4.51 -4.12 6.61
CA LEU A 117 -3.47 -4.14 5.57
C LEU A 117 -3.24 -5.54 4.97
N MET A 118 -3.28 -6.59 5.79
CA MET A 118 -3.21 -7.97 5.33
C MET A 118 -4.40 -8.30 4.41
N LEU A 119 -5.62 -7.92 4.80
CA LEU A 119 -6.81 -8.09 3.98
C LEU A 119 -6.76 -7.25 2.71
N ALA A 120 -6.23 -6.03 2.76
CA ALA A 120 -6.01 -5.18 1.59
C ALA A 120 -5.01 -5.81 0.62
N TYR A 121 -3.93 -6.41 1.12
CA TYR A 121 -2.97 -7.15 0.30
C TYR A 121 -3.61 -8.36 -0.38
N PHE A 122 -4.38 -9.18 0.34
CA PHE A 122 -5.10 -10.31 -0.24
C PHE A 122 -6.12 -9.86 -1.28
N ALA A 123 -6.89 -8.81 -0.98
CA ALA A 123 -7.83 -8.21 -1.92
C ALA A 123 -7.12 -7.62 -3.14
N PHE A 124 -5.91 -7.07 -2.99
CA PHE A 124 -5.14 -6.51 -4.08
C PHE A 124 -4.73 -7.61 -5.05
N VAL A 125 -4.11 -8.68 -4.54
CA VAL A 125 -3.74 -9.83 -5.38
C VAL A 125 -4.99 -10.45 -6.02
N ALA A 126 -6.06 -10.69 -5.25
CA ALA A 126 -7.29 -11.28 -5.76
C ALA A 126 -7.96 -10.41 -6.85
N SER A 127 -7.99 -9.09 -6.68
CA SER A 127 -8.56 -8.17 -7.67
C SER A 127 -7.72 -8.11 -8.94
N CYS A 128 -6.38 -8.14 -8.84
CA CYS A 128 -5.50 -8.23 -10.01
C CYS A 128 -5.68 -9.56 -10.76
N VAL A 129 -5.72 -10.70 -10.05
CA VAL A 129 -5.96 -12.02 -10.64
C VAL A 129 -7.34 -12.08 -11.31
N GLY A 130 -8.36 -11.55 -10.65
CA GLY A 130 -9.73 -11.46 -11.17
C GLY A 130 -9.79 -10.63 -12.44
N PHE A 131 -9.18 -9.45 -12.45
CA PHE A 131 -9.18 -8.56 -13.60
C PHE A 131 -8.37 -9.14 -14.76
N ARG A 132 -7.21 -9.73 -14.50
CA ARG A 132 -6.44 -10.47 -15.52
C ARG A 132 -7.27 -11.61 -16.12
N ARG A 133 -7.98 -12.38 -15.29
CA ARG A 133 -8.86 -13.46 -15.77
C ARG A 133 -9.97 -12.93 -16.66
N TYR A 134 -10.60 -11.83 -16.27
CA TYR A 134 -11.62 -11.16 -17.06
C TYR A 134 -11.10 -10.72 -18.44
N LEU A 135 -9.85 -10.24 -18.52
CA LEU A 135 -9.20 -9.87 -19.78
C LEU A 135 -8.65 -11.06 -20.58
N GLY A 136 -8.80 -12.30 -20.09
CA GLY A 136 -8.25 -13.49 -20.73
C GLY A 136 -6.72 -13.59 -20.69
N GLY A 137 -6.08 -12.95 -19.70
CA GLY A 137 -4.63 -12.98 -19.53
C GLY A 137 -4.10 -14.35 -19.10
N ASP A 138 -2.79 -14.57 -19.18
CA ASP A 138 -2.14 -15.83 -18.77
C ASP A 138 -2.04 -15.96 -17.23
N PRO A 139 -2.57 -17.02 -16.59
CA PRO A 139 -2.47 -17.23 -15.13
C PRO A 139 -1.05 -17.22 -14.56
N ARG A 140 -0.01 -17.52 -15.36
CA ARG A 140 1.38 -17.44 -14.89
C ARG A 140 1.80 -16.01 -14.53
N LEU A 141 1.11 -15.00 -15.07
CA LEU A 141 1.35 -13.59 -14.75
C LEU A 141 0.89 -13.21 -13.35
N ASP A 142 0.13 -14.07 -12.65
CA ASP A 142 -0.38 -13.78 -11.30
C ASP A 142 0.75 -13.50 -10.29
N TRP A 143 1.96 -14.01 -10.55
CA TRP A 143 3.15 -13.77 -9.74
C TRP A 143 3.67 -12.32 -9.77
N LEU A 144 3.35 -11.56 -10.82
CA LEU A 144 3.74 -10.15 -10.93
C LEU A 144 2.96 -9.25 -9.96
N PHE A 145 1.82 -9.72 -9.44
CA PHE A 145 0.98 -8.95 -8.51
C PHE A 145 1.44 -9.05 -7.05
N VAL A 146 2.33 -9.99 -6.75
CA VAL A 146 2.63 -10.43 -5.38
C VAL A 146 3.59 -9.48 -4.64
N PRO A 147 4.80 -9.17 -5.14
CA PRO A 147 5.78 -8.43 -4.35
C PRO A 147 5.56 -6.92 -4.35
N GLY A 148 4.96 -6.36 -5.41
CA GLY A 148 4.84 -4.90 -5.60
C GLY A 148 4.08 -4.17 -4.50
N PHE A 149 3.19 -4.87 -3.78
CA PHE A 149 2.49 -4.34 -2.62
C PHE A 149 3.45 -3.95 -1.48
N PHE A 150 4.58 -4.65 -1.35
CA PHE A 150 5.60 -4.43 -0.31
C PHE A 150 6.69 -3.42 -0.73
N GLY A 151 6.46 -2.67 -1.81
CA GLY A 151 7.37 -1.64 -2.30
C GLY A 151 7.35 -0.35 -1.49
N PHE A 152 7.63 0.77 -2.17
CA PHE A 152 7.72 2.11 -1.59
C PHE A 152 6.55 2.45 -0.66
N ALA A 153 5.31 2.23 -1.13
CA ALA A 153 4.11 2.62 -0.39
C ALA A 153 3.93 1.85 0.94
N PHE A 154 4.31 0.57 0.96
CA PHE A 154 4.30 -0.25 2.16
C PHE A 154 5.41 0.13 3.12
N MET A 155 6.65 0.28 2.64
CA MET A 155 7.76 0.64 3.50
C MET A 155 7.59 2.04 4.12
N TRP A 156 6.94 2.97 3.42
CA TRP A 156 6.58 4.26 3.99
C TRP A 156 5.41 4.16 4.97
N GLY A 157 4.45 3.27 4.73
CA GLY A 157 3.28 3.09 5.60
C GLY A 157 2.06 3.89 5.17
N PHE A 158 1.86 4.13 3.87
CA PHE A 158 0.66 4.82 3.37
C PHE A 158 -0.60 3.95 3.49
N TYR A 159 -1.09 3.82 4.72
CA TYR A 159 -2.15 2.90 5.11
C TYR A 159 -3.41 3.07 4.26
N THR A 160 -3.97 4.28 4.22
CA THR A 160 -5.22 4.54 3.48
C THR A 160 -5.05 4.36 1.97
N PHE A 161 -3.85 4.64 1.44
CA PHE A 161 -3.52 4.39 0.03
C PHE A 161 -3.53 2.90 -0.28
N LEU A 162 -2.83 2.09 0.51
CA LEU A 162 -2.73 0.63 0.33
C LEU A 162 -4.11 -0.02 0.44
N VAL A 163 -4.93 0.39 1.41
CA VAL A 163 -6.32 -0.07 1.56
C VAL A 163 -7.17 0.26 0.34
N ALA A 164 -6.94 1.42 -0.31
CA ALA A 164 -7.67 1.80 -1.51
C ALA A 164 -7.19 1.09 -2.78
N THR A 165 -5.95 0.58 -2.84
CA THR A 165 -5.42 -0.07 -4.05
C THR A 165 -6.27 -1.21 -4.63
N PRO A 166 -6.78 -2.20 -3.86
CA PRO A 166 -7.68 -3.22 -4.40
C PRO A 166 -8.97 -2.64 -4.96
N LEU A 167 -9.56 -1.65 -4.29
CA LEU A 167 -10.77 -0.98 -4.73
C LEU A 167 -10.54 -0.19 -6.03
N GLY A 168 -9.34 0.38 -6.20
CA GLY A 168 -8.89 0.97 -7.45
C GLY A 168 -8.88 -0.04 -8.60
N ILE A 169 -8.33 -1.25 -8.39
CA ILE A 169 -8.34 -2.33 -9.40
C ILE A 169 -9.75 -2.78 -9.74
N LEU A 170 -10.62 -2.96 -8.74
CA LEU A 170 -12.02 -3.32 -8.95
C LEU A 170 -12.78 -2.23 -9.72
N PHE A 171 -12.53 -0.96 -9.41
CA PHE A 171 -13.09 0.16 -10.17
C PHE A 171 -12.61 0.15 -11.61
N MET A 172 -11.30 -0.06 -11.85
CA MET A 172 -10.76 -0.17 -13.21
C MET A 172 -11.42 -1.31 -13.99
N TRP A 173 -11.66 -2.44 -13.34
CA TRP A 173 -12.40 -3.55 -13.95
C TRP A 173 -13.83 -3.13 -14.31
N LEU A 174 -14.58 -2.54 -13.37
CA LEU A 174 -15.94 -2.03 -13.62
C LEU A 174 -15.96 -1.01 -14.77
N ALA A 175 -14.98 -0.10 -14.82
CA ALA A 175 -14.85 0.91 -15.86
C ALA A 175 -14.58 0.29 -17.24
N HIS A 176 -13.76 -0.76 -17.29
CA HIS A 176 -13.51 -1.49 -18.54
C HIS A 176 -14.78 -2.18 -19.04
N ASP A 177 -15.53 -2.82 -18.15
CA ASP A 177 -16.79 -3.50 -18.48
C ASP A 177 -17.87 -2.51 -18.94
N TYR A 178 -17.97 -1.36 -18.29
CA TYR A 178 -18.82 -0.25 -18.71
C TYR A 178 -18.42 0.29 -20.08
N ALA A 179 -17.12 0.52 -20.31
CA ALA A 179 -16.62 1.04 -21.59
C ALA A 179 -16.83 0.05 -22.75
N THR A 180 -16.87 -1.26 -22.47
CA THR A 180 -17.12 -2.30 -23.49
C THR A 180 -18.60 -2.41 -23.83
N ALA A 181 -19.49 -2.34 -22.83
CA ALA A 181 -20.93 -2.40 -23.03
C ALA A 181 -21.64 -1.38 -22.13
N THR A 182 -21.82 -0.17 -22.66
CA THR A 182 -22.38 0.99 -21.96
C THR A 182 -23.85 0.77 -21.64
N SER A 183 -24.23 0.99 -20.38
CA SER A 183 -25.63 1.02 -19.95
C SER A 183 -25.83 1.97 -18.77
N ALA A 184 -27.05 2.51 -18.60
CA ALA A 184 -27.36 3.41 -17.48
C ALA A 184 -27.11 2.74 -16.12
N ARG A 185 -27.51 1.46 -15.97
CA ARG A 185 -27.27 0.67 -14.74
C ARG A 185 -25.79 0.59 -14.39
N LYS A 186 -24.92 0.28 -15.36
CA LYS A 186 -23.47 0.25 -15.14
C LYS A 186 -22.91 1.65 -14.87
N GLY A 187 -23.46 2.69 -15.48
CA GLY A 187 -23.11 4.08 -15.19
C GLY A 187 -23.43 4.49 -13.74
N VAL A 188 -24.57 4.06 -13.20
CA VAL A 188 -24.91 4.28 -11.78
C VAL A 188 -23.91 3.55 -10.87
N TRP A 189 -23.60 2.28 -11.16
CA TRP A 189 -22.58 1.55 -10.41
C TRP A 189 -21.20 2.21 -10.46
N MET A 190 -20.81 2.74 -11.63
CA MET A 190 -19.59 3.52 -11.80
C MET A 190 -19.57 4.75 -10.90
N PHE A 191 -20.67 5.50 -10.84
CA PHE A 191 -20.80 6.66 -9.96
C PHE A 191 -20.69 6.25 -8.48
N VAL A 192 -21.45 5.25 -8.04
CA VAL A 192 -21.44 4.78 -6.64
C VAL A 192 -20.05 4.27 -6.25
N ALA A 193 -19.43 3.43 -7.08
CA ALA A 193 -18.10 2.90 -6.83
C ALA A 193 -17.02 4.00 -6.87
N GLY A 194 -17.14 4.98 -7.77
CA GLY A 194 -16.25 6.13 -7.85
C GLY A 194 -16.33 7.02 -6.62
N THR A 195 -17.54 7.31 -6.13
CA THR A 195 -17.75 8.06 -4.88
C THR A 195 -17.19 7.28 -3.69
N ALA A 196 -17.43 5.97 -3.60
CA ALA A 196 -16.84 5.14 -2.55
C ALA A 196 -15.30 5.19 -2.60
N LEU A 197 -14.70 5.06 -3.79
CA LEU A 197 -13.25 5.13 -3.98
C LEU A 197 -12.67 6.50 -3.62
N PHE A 198 -13.39 7.59 -3.90
CA PHE A 198 -13.03 8.93 -3.45
C PHE A 198 -12.87 8.99 -1.93
N PHE A 199 -13.83 8.42 -1.18
CA PHE A 199 -13.78 8.33 0.28
C PHE A 199 -12.78 7.26 0.81
N CYS A 200 -12.19 6.45 -0.06
CA CYS A 200 -11.11 5.52 0.29
C CYS A 200 -9.73 6.18 0.22
N HIS A 201 -9.43 6.81 -0.93
CA HIS A 201 -8.21 7.60 -1.11
C HIS A 201 -8.26 8.45 -2.38
N GLY A 202 -8.01 9.76 -2.26
CA GLY A 202 -8.13 10.73 -3.36
C GLY A 202 -7.18 10.44 -4.54
N LEU A 203 -5.91 10.09 -4.28
CA LEU A 203 -4.96 9.76 -5.35
C LEU A 203 -5.34 8.49 -6.13
N VAL A 204 -5.80 7.43 -5.45
CA VAL A 204 -6.22 6.19 -6.12
C VAL A 204 -7.49 6.44 -6.93
N PHE A 205 -8.42 7.24 -6.39
CA PHE A 205 -9.58 7.72 -7.12
C PHE A 205 -9.19 8.43 -8.42
N LEU A 206 -8.33 9.45 -8.36
CA LEU A 206 -7.91 10.21 -9.55
C LEU A 206 -7.24 9.31 -10.59
N PHE A 207 -6.35 8.42 -10.15
CA PHE A 207 -5.70 7.46 -11.04
C PHE A 207 -6.71 6.53 -11.72
N ALA A 208 -7.65 5.97 -10.95
CA ALA A 208 -8.69 5.08 -11.48
C ALA A 208 -9.66 5.83 -12.42
N MET A 209 -9.95 7.11 -12.17
CA MET A 209 -10.72 7.95 -13.09
C MET A 209 -9.99 8.14 -14.42
N VAL A 210 -8.71 8.47 -14.40
CA VAL A 210 -7.90 8.63 -15.63
C VAL A 210 -7.91 7.34 -16.45
N VAL A 211 -7.74 6.19 -15.79
CA VAL A 211 -7.82 4.89 -16.45
C VAL A 211 -9.23 4.63 -17.04
N GLY A 212 -10.28 4.88 -16.25
CA GLY A 212 -11.66 4.69 -16.70
C GLY A 212 -12.05 5.57 -17.89
N VAL A 213 -11.67 6.85 -17.86
CA VAL A 213 -11.84 7.78 -18.98
C VAL A 213 -11.07 7.28 -20.21
N GLY A 214 -9.82 6.84 -20.03
CA GLY A 214 -9.02 6.27 -21.12
C GLY A 214 -9.68 5.05 -21.77
N TYR A 215 -10.28 4.15 -20.98
CA TYR A 215 -11.06 3.02 -21.52
C TYR A 215 -12.23 3.50 -22.39
N VAL A 216 -13.03 4.46 -21.92
CA VAL A 216 -14.16 5.02 -22.68
C VAL A 216 -13.68 5.64 -24.00
N LEU A 217 -12.62 6.45 -23.95
CA LEU A 217 -12.08 7.15 -25.12
C LEU A 217 -11.56 6.19 -26.21
N ILE A 218 -11.04 5.02 -25.82
CA ILE A 218 -10.53 4.00 -26.75
C ILE A 218 -11.66 3.08 -27.26
N LYS A 219 -12.57 2.65 -26.38
CA LYS A 219 -13.60 1.64 -26.70
C LYS A 219 -14.76 2.21 -27.52
N GLN A 220 -15.14 3.46 -27.26
CA GLN A 220 -16.27 4.08 -27.95
C GLN A 220 -15.86 4.63 -29.31
N LYS A 221 -16.54 4.20 -30.38
CA LYS A 221 -16.15 4.54 -31.76
C LYS A 221 -16.53 5.96 -32.18
N THR A 222 -17.73 6.41 -31.82
CA THR A 222 -18.25 7.72 -32.26
C THR A 222 -18.12 8.77 -31.17
N PHE A 223 -17.89 10.02 -31.58
CA PHE A 223 -17.74 11.15 -30.65
C PHE A 223 -18.96 11.35 -29.73
N ALA A 224 -20.18 11.26 -30.29
CA ALA A 224 -21.41 11.36 -29.51
C ALA A 224 -21.51 10.27 -28.42
N ARG A 225 -21.13 9.02 -28.74
CA ARG A 225 -21.11 7.93 -27.75
C ARG A 225 -20.03 8.14 -26.70
N LYS A 226 -18.88 8.72 -27.04
CA LYS A 226 -17.84 9.10 -26.07
C LYS A 226 -18.39 10.10 -25.05
N ILE A 227 -19.02 11.18 -25.52
CA ILE A 227 -19.61 12.19 -24.63
C ILE A 227 -20.64 11.55 -23.70
N LEU A 228 -21.57 10.76 -24.24
CA LEU A 228 -22.60 10.13 -23.43
C LEU A 228 -22.02 9.13 -22.42
N ALA A 229 -21.01 8.35 -22.84
CA ALA A 229 -20.34 7.39 -21.96
C ALA A 229 -19.46 8.07 -20.89
N LEU A 230 -19.11 9.35 -21.04
CA LEU A 230 -18.40 10.10 -20.01
C LEU A 230 -19.34 10.67 -18.93
N ALA A 231 -20.66 10.60 -19.13
CA ALA A 231 -21.63 11.17 -18.18
C ALA A 231 -21.44 10.73 -16.71
N PRO A 232 -21.14 9.46 -16.38
CA PRO A 232 -20.91 9.06 -14.99
C PRO A 232 -19.68 9.69 -14.32
N PHE A 233 -18.70 10.15 -15.11
CA PHE A 233 -17.48 10.79 -14.60
C PHE A 233 -17.70 12.27 -14.26
N VAL A 234 -18.71 12.92 -14.85
CA VAL A 234 -19.03 14.34 -14.58
C VAL A 234 -19.34 14.59 -13.09
N PRO A 235 -20.29 13.89 -12.44
CA PRO A 235 -20.56 14.12 -11.02
C PRO A 235 -19.38 13.74 -10.12
N LEU A 236 -18.52 12.79 -10.53
CA LEU A 236 -17.28 12.46 -9.83
C LEU A 236 -16.24 13.59 -9.93
N GLY A 237 -16.14 14.24 -11.10
CA GLY A 237 -15.34 15.44 -11.28
C GLY A 237 -15.85 16.61 -10.43
N VAL A 238 -17.18 16.80 -10.37
CA VAL A 238 -17.82 17.80 -9.50
C VAL A 238 -17.52 17.52 -8.02
N LEU A 239 -17.58 16.26 -7.58
CA LEU A 239 -17.20 15.87 -6.21
C LEU A 239 -15.75 16.27 -5.89
N CYS A 240 -14.81 16.03 -6.82
CA CYS A 240 -13.41 16.42 -6.64
C CYS A 240 -13.23 17.94 -6.54
N ILE A 241 -13.93 18.70 -7.39
CA ILE A 241 -13.90 20.17 -7.35
C ILE A 241 -14.51 20.69 -6.05
N ALA A 242 -15.66 20.15 -5.64
CA ALA A 242 -16.32 20.52 -4.39
C ALA A 242 -15.42 20.26 -3.18
N TYR A 243 -14.74 19.11 -3.14
CA TYR A 243 -13.78 18.80 -2.09
C TYR A 243 -12.58 19.76 -2.08
N MET A 244 -12.04 20.13 -3.26
CA MET A 244 -10.96 21.09 -3.35
C MET A 244 -11.37 22.47 -2.82
N LEU A 245 -12.56 22.95 -3.21
CA LEU A 245 -13.11 24.22 -2.72
C LEU A 245 -13.36 24.18 -1.21
N TRP A 246 -13.95 23.09 -0.71
CA TRP A 246 -14.15 22.87 0.72
C TRP A 246 -12.83 22.86 1.50
N SER A 247 -11.84 22.11 1.01
CA SER A 247 -10.52 22.01 1.65
C SER A 247 -9.83 23.37 1.70
N ARG A 248 -9.93 24.17 0.64
CA ARG A 248 -9.39 25.53 0.59
C ARG A 248 -10.12 26.48 1.55
N ALA A 249 -11.44 26.34 1.71
CA ALA A 249 -12.22 27.18 2.62
C ALA A 249 -12.01 26.82 4.10
N THR A 250 -11.66 25.57 4.40
CA THR A 250 -11.58 25.05 5.78
C THR A 250 -10.17 24.85 6.31
N ASP A 251 -9.16 24.83 5.44
CA ASP A 251 -7.75 24.78 5.84
C ASP A 251 -7.10 26.16 5.68
N PRO A 252 -6.90 26.91 6.79
CA PRO A 252 -6.31 28.25 6.73
C PRO A 252 -4.85 28.25 6.28
N LEU A 253 -4.20 27.09 6.18
CA LEU A 253 -2.81 26.95 5.78
C LEU A 253 -2.67 26.35 4.37
N LEU A 254 -3.77 26.00 3.69
CA LEU A 254 -3.72 25.44 2.34
C LEU A 254 -3.38 26.56 1.34
N GLY A 255 -2.20 26.45 0.72
CA GLY A 255 -1.65 27.48 -0.17
C GLY A 255 -0.64 28.43 0.50
N HIS A 256 -0.42 28.31 1.81
CA HIS A 256 0.66 29.01 2.50
C HIS A 256 1.94 28.15 2.54
N PRO A 257 3.13 28.74 2.32
CA PRO A 257 4.38 28.04 2.52
C PRO A 257 4.55 27.74 4.01
N LEU A 258 4.65 26.45 4.34
CA LEU A 258 5.08 26.00 5.67
C LEU A 258 6.60 25.84 5.61
N ALA A 259 7.31 26.47 6.56
CA ALA A 259 8.76 26.30 6.68
C ALA A 259 9.10 24.81 6.81
N GLY A 260 10.08 24.33 6.03
CA GLY A 260 10.47 22.91 6.01
C GLY A 260 9.63 21.99 5.13
N VAL A 261 8.47 22.43 4.61
CA VAL A 261 7.65 21.61 3.70
C VAL A 261 7.74 22.14 2.27
N ALA A 262 8.33 21.35 1.37
CA ALA A 262 8.36 21.69 -0.05
C ALA A 262 6.92 21.74 -0.61
N VAL A 263 6.40 22.94 -0.79
CA VAL A 263 5.01 23.21 -1.25
C VAL A 263 4.74 22.55 -2.60
N PHE A 264 5.76 22.54 -3.46
CA PHE A 264 5.71 21.97 -4.79
C PHE A 264 7.11 21.60 -5.26
N GLN A 265 7.36 20.30 -5.48
CA GLN A 265 8.62 19.81 -6.04
C GLN A 265 8.33 19.08 -7.36
N TRP A 266 8.55 19.79 -8.46
CA TRP A 266 8.38 19.25 -9.81
C TRP A 266 9.70 19.32 -10.58
N GLY A 267 9.96 18.28 -11.35
CA GLY A 267 11.20 18.14 -12.11
C GLY A 267 11.27 16.73 -12.68
N PHE A 268 11.60 16.65 -13.96
CA PHE A 268 12.05 15.40 -14.56
C PHE A 268 13.55 15.27 -14.29
N ASP A 269 13.95 14.14 -13.75
CA ASP A 269 15.35 13.74 -13.66
C ASP A 269 15.50 12.31 -14.17
N TRP A 270 16.72 11.96 -14.58
CA TRP A 270 17.04 10.58 -14.94
C TRP A 270 16.91 9.63 -13.75
N GLN A 271 16.90 10.15 -12.51
CA GLN A 271 16.68 9.34 -11.32
C GLN A 271 15.29 8.71 -11.31
N ARG A 272 14.24 9.38 -11.82
CA ARG A 272 12.90 8.81 -11.99
C ARG A 272 12.92 7.55 -12.84
N VAL A 273 13.66 7.55 -13.95
CA VAL A 273 13.74 6.37 -14.83
C VAL A 273 14.40 5.20 -14.09
N LEU A 274 15.49 5.48 -13.36
CA LEU A 274 16.27 4.48 -12.65
C LEU A 274 15.59 4.00 -11.34
N SER A 275 14.79 4.85 -10.70
CA SER A 275 14.15 4.56 -9.41
C SER A 275 12.82 3.82 -9.56
N LEU A 276 12.12 3.94 -10.69
CA LEU A 276 10.87 3.22 -10.96
C LEU A 276 10.94 1.73 -10.67
N PRO A 277 11.89 0.97 -11.25
CA PRO A 277 11.97 -0.47 -10.99
C PRO A 277 12.39 -0.77 -9.55
N VAL A 278 13.12 0.13 -8.87
CA VAL A 278 13.54 -0.02 -7.48
C VAL A 278 12.35 0.16 -6.52
N TYR A 279 11.47 1.11 -6.80
CA TYR A 279 10.37 1.50 -5.91
C TYR A 279 9.23 0.49 -5.87
N VAL A 280 9.22 -0.46 -6.82
CA VAL A 280 8.37 -1.66 -6.75
C VAL A 280 8.76 -2.56 -5.57
N TRP A 281 10.03 -2.53 -5.15
CA TRP A 281 10.58 -3.46 -4.14
C TRP A 281 10.94 -2.80 -2.82
N GLY A 282 11.08 -1.48 -2.78
CA GLY A 282 11.33 -0.79 -1.52
C GLY A 282 11.57 0.70 -1.63
N LEU A 283 12.07 1.27 -0.53
CA LEU A 283 12.16 2.72 -0.32
C LEU A 283 13.43 3.36 -0.90
N ASN A 284 14.52 2.60 -0.99
CA ASN A 284 15.85 3.18 -1.27
C ASN A 284 16.70 2.26 -2.16
N LYS A 285 17.93 2.73 -2.44
CA LYS A 285 18.90 2.05 -3.31
C LYS A 285 19.23 0.61 -2.88
N SER A 286 19.05 0.24 -1.61
CA SER A 286 19.28 -1.14 -1.17
C SER A 286 18.31 -2.14 -1.80
N ALA A 287 17.14 -1.69 -2.26
CA ALA A 287 16.18 -2.51 -2.99
C ALA A 287 16.64 -2.83 -4.43
N ALA A 288 17.72 -2.21 -4.92
CA ALA A 288 18.30 -2.51 -6.22
C ALA A 288 18.79 -3.97 -6.34
N VAL A 289 19.04 -4.65 -5.22
CA VAL A 289 19.35 -6.09 -5.19
C VAL A 289 18.25 -6.95 -5.84
N TYR A 290 17.02 -6.43 -5.92
CA TYR A 290 15.87 -7.12 -6.54
C TYR A 290 15.67 -6.80 -8.02
N LEU A 291 16.52 -5.96 -8.63
CA LEU A 291 16.45 -5.66 -10.07
C LEU A 291 16.58 -6.90 -10.98
N PRO A 292 17.39 -7.93 -10.66
CA PRO A 292 17.39 -9.17 -11.46
C PRO A 292 16.03 -9.87 -11.47
N LEU A 293 15.33 -9.91 -10.34
CA LEU A 293 13.98 -10.47 -10.25
C LEU A 293 12.97 -9.61 -11.02
N PHE A 294 13.07 -8.28 -10.90
CA PHE A 294 12.27 -7.35 -11.70
C PHE A 294 12.47 -7.59 -13.21
N ALA A 295 13.72 -7.66 -13.66
CA ALA A 295 14.06 -7.90 -15.05
C ALA A 295 13.50 -9.26 -15.53
N LEU A 296 13.58 -10.30 -14.69
CA LEU A 296 12.98 -11.60 -14.98
C LEU A 296 11.45 -11.50 -15.10
N MET A 297 10.77 -10.79 -14.20
CA MET A 297 9.32 -10.57 -14.23
C MET A 297 8.87 -9.77 -15.47
N VAL A 298 9.64 -8.75 -15.85
CA VAL A 298 9.38 -7.99 -17.09
C VAL A 298 9.63 -8.85 -18.32
N ALA A 299 10.66 -9.69 -18.33
CA ALA A 299 10.95 -10.60 -19.43
C ALA A 299 9.96 -11.78 -19.52
N ALA A 300 9.34 -12.18 -18.39
CA ALA A 300 8.55 -13.40 -18.28
C ALA A 300 7.43 -13.56 -19.33
N PRO A 301 6.57 -12.54 -19.61
CA PRO A 301 5.56 -12.67 -20.65
C PRO A 301 6.17 -13.03 -22.02
N TRP A 302 7.31 -12.44 -22.37
CA TRP A 302 8.01 -12.70 -23.63
C TRP A 302 8.66 -14.08 -23.64
N LEU A 303 9.28 -14.49 -22.54
CA LEU A 303 9.86 -15.82 -22.36
C LEU A 303 8.80 -16.93 -22.46
N TRP A 304 7.57 -16.63 -22.02
CA TRP A 304 6.40 -17.50 -22.13
C TRP A 304 5.67 -17.41 -23.46
N ARG A 305 6.15 -16.57 -24.39
CA ARG A 305 5.55 -16.31 -25.70
C ARG A 305 4.12 -15.76 -25.62
N ASN A 306 3.82 -15.04 -24.55
CA ASN A 306 2.58 -14.30 -24.42
C ASN A 306 2.56 -13.17 -25.45
N ARG A 307 1.36 -12.79 -25.88
CA ARG A 307 1.15 -11.72 -26.85
C ARG A 307 0.46 -10.56 -26.17
N ILE A 308 0.74 -9.34 -26.62
CA ILE A 308 -0.06 -8.19 -26.23
C ILE A 308 -1.52 -8.45 -26.60
N ASN A 309 -2.42 -8.17 -25.67
CA ASN A 309 -3.84 -8.35 -25.84
C ASN A 309 -4.32 -7.41 -26.98
N PRO A 310 -5.06 -7.92 -28.00
CA PRO A 310 -5.52 -7.12 -29.13
C PRO A 310 -6.45 -5.98 -28.71
N ASP A 311 -7.06 -6.10 -27.53
CA ASP A 311 -7.85 -5.05 -26.93
C ASP A 311 -6.96 -3.88 -26.47
N ARG A 312 -6.83 -2.84 -27.29
CA ARG A 312 -5.90 -1.72 -27.02
C ARG A 312 -6.17 -0.97 -25.71
N SER A 313 -7.38 -1.08 -25.15
CA SER A 313 -7.71 -0.48 -23.86
C SER A 313 -6.80 -0.97 -22.73
N VAL A 314 -6.32 -2.22 -22.77
CA VAL A 314 -5.51 -2.82 -21.69
C VAL A 314 -4.16 -2.15 -21.46
N ILE A 315 -3.73 -1.27 -22.37
CA ILE A 315 -2.51 -0.47 -22.25
C ILE A 315 -2.74 0.78 -21.39
N VAL A 316 -3.99 1.23 -21.22
CA VAL A 316 -4.33 2.46 -20.50
C VAL A 316 -3.81 2.49 -19.05
N PRO A 317 -3.93 1.42 -18.23
CA PRO A 317 -3.34 1.42 -16.89
C PRO A 317 -1.83 1.68 -16.91
N MET A 318 -1.11 1.10 -17.87
CA MET A 318 0.34 1.27 -18.00
C MET A 318 0.69 2.70 -18.40
N LEU A 319 -0.07 3.29 -19.33
CA LEU A 319 0.08 4.70 -19.70
C LEU A 319 -0.23 5.64 -18.54
N ALA A 320 -1.23 5.32 -17.72
CA ALA A 320 -1.55 6.11 -16.53
C ALA A 320 -0.42 6.03 -15.50
N VAL A 321 0.16 4.84 -15.26
CA VAL A 321 1.34 4.70 -14.37
C VAL A 321 2.51 5.52 -14.90
N ALA A 322 2.81 5.41 -16.20
CA ALA A 322 3.87 6.19 -16.83
C ALA A 322 3.62 7.71 -16.74
N PHE A 323 2.38 8.15 -17.01
CA PHE A 323 1.97 9.55 -16.88
C PHE A 323 2.20 10.05 -15.46
N VAL A 324 1.70 9.32 -14.46
CA VAL A 324 1.89 9.70 -13.05
C VAL A 324 3.38 9.76 -12.71
N TRP A 325 4.12 8.73 -13.08
CA TRP A 325 5.53 8.63 -12.74
C TRP A 325 6.38 9.75 -13.34
N PHE A 326 6.14 10.12 -14.60
CA PHE A 326 6.99 11.08 -15.30
C PHE A 326 6.48 12.53 -15.23
N LEU A 327 5.19 12.75 -15.00
CA LEU A 327 4.58 14.08 -15.12
C LEU A 327 3.99 14.62 -13.81
N VAL A 328 3.67 13.78 -12.83
CA VAL A 328 3.16 14.25 -11.53
C VAL A 328 4.33 14.68 -10.63
N PRO A 329 4.22 15.80 -9.90
CA PRO A 329 5.26 16.28 -8.97
C PRO A 329 5.48 15.32 -7.80
N GLY A 330 6.64 15.42 -7.15
CA GLY A 330 6.94 14.67 -5.93
C GLY A 330 6.10 15.12 -4.74
N THR A 331 5.88 16.43 -4.63
CA THR A 331 5.04 17.05 -3.60
C THR A 331 4.06 18.04 -4.21
N ALA A 332 2.82 18.08 -3.73
CA ALA A 332 1.84 19.12 -4.02
C ALA A 332 0.75 19.15 -2.94
N LEU A 333 0.14 20.31 -2.69
CA LEU A 333 -0.95 20.48 -1.71
C LEU A 333 -0.61 19.87 -0.33
N LYS A 334 0.61 20.11 0.17
CA LYS A 334 1.16 19.54 1.42
C LYS A 334 1.18 18.00 1.49
N THR A 335 1.05 17.34 0.34
CA THR A 335 1.12 15.89 0.25
C THR A 335 2.41 15.52 -0.45
N ALA A 336 3.27 14.79 0.27
CA ALA A 336 4.53 14.30 -0.25
C ALA A 336 4.40 12.91 -0.89
N TYR A 337 5.40 12.60 -1.71
CA TYR A 337 5.57 11.35 -2.42
C TYR A 337 4.40 10.95 -3.32
N LEU A 338 3.85 11.89 -4.09
CA LEU A 338 2.66 11.65 -4.90
C LEU A 338 2.87 10.54 -5.94
N TYR A 339 3.86 10.69 -6.83
CA TYR A 339 4.07 9.72 -7.90
C TYR A 339 4.70 8.39 -7.42
N HIS A 340 5.56 8.45 -6.40
CA HIS A 340 6.28 7.28 -5.88
C HIS A 340 5.35 6.15 -5.43
N ARG A 341 4.19 6.50 -4.86
CA ARG A 341 3.15 5.57 -4.40
C ARG A 341 2.65 4.63 -5.51
N PHE A 342 2.66 5.11 -6.76
CA PHE A 342 2.09 4.38 -7.89
C PHE A 342 3.00 3.29 -8.46
N ALA A 343 4.22 3.12 -7.94
CA ALA A 343 5.06 1.97 -8.27
C ALA A 343 4.35 0.63 -8.00
N VAL A 344 3.45 0.58 -7.00
CA VAL A 344 2.63 -0.61 -6.68
C VAL A 344 1.81 -1.12 -7.88
N PHE A 345 1.43 -0.23 -8.80
CA PHE A 345 0.61 -0.56 -9.97
C PHE A 345 1.44 -0.93 -11.20
N LEU A 346 2.77 -0.80 -11.19
CA LEU A 346 3.61 -1.01 -12.36
C LEU A 346 3.53 -2.44 -12.90
N LEU A 347 3.86 -3.43 -12.06
CA LEU A 347 3.82 -4.84 -12.46
C LEU A 347 2.39 -5.32 -12.75
N PRO A 348 1.35 -4.93 -11.97
CA PRO A 348 -0.02 -5.21 -12.34
C PRO A 348 -0.45 -4.66 -13.70
N ALA A 349 -0.21 -3.37 -13.96
CA ALA A 349 -0.55 -2.74 -15.23
C ALA A 349 0.18 -3.41 -16.39
N TYR A 350 1.45 -3.76 -16.21
CA TYR A 350 2.25 -4.49 -17.19
C TYR A 350 1.67 -5.88 -17.48
N ALA A 351 1.35 -6.66 -16.45
CA ALA A 351 0.79 -8.02 -16.61
C ALA A 351 -0.56 -8.02 -17.33
N LEU A 352 -1.44 -7.04 -17.08
CA LEU A 352 -2.74 -6.91 -17.72
C LEU A 352 -2.65 -6.71 -19.24
N MET A 353 -1.50 -6.28 -19.76
CA MET A 353 -1.28 -6.08 -21.20
C MET A 353 -1.19 -7.39 -21.99
N PHE A 354 -0.92 -8.53 -21.34
CA PHE A 354 -0.57 -9.78 -22.02
C PHE A 354 -1.65 -10.85 -21.91
N ARG A 355 -1.75 -11.66 -22.97
CA ARG A 355 -2.57 -12.88 -23.02
C ARG A 355 -1.75 -14.10 -23.43
N ALA A 356 -2.21 -15.27 -23.02
CA ALA A 356 -1.64 -16.53 -23.46
C ALA A 356 -1.71 -16.66 -24.99
N PRO A 357 -0.76 -17.33 -25.64
CA PRO A 357 -0.86 -17.64 -27.06
C PRO A 357 -2.12 -18.48 -27.34
N PRO A 358 -2.81 -18.28 -28.49
CA PRO A 358 -3.97 -19.09 -28.84
C PRO A 358 -3.54 -20.55 -28.89
N MET A 359 -4.26 -21.42 -28.16
CA MET A 359 -4.07 -22.86 -28.35
C MET A 359 -4.48 -23.20 -29.79
N PRO A 360 -3.66 -23.97 -30.54
CA PRO A 360 -4.07 -24.44 -31.86
C PRO A 360 -5.38 -25.21 -31.73
N ALA A 361 -6.37 -24.82 -32.52
CA ALA A 361 -7.68 -25.47 -32.53
C ALA A 361 -7.50 -26.99 -32.74
N SER A 362 -8.06 -27.76 -31.83
CA SER A 362 -8.09 -29.22 -31.85
C SER A 362 -8.66 -29.70 -33.19
N GLY A 363 -7.81 -30.15 -34.10
CA GLY A 363 -8.25 -30.61 -35.43
C GLY A 363 -7.13 -31.12 -36.33
N THR A 364 -5.88 -30.69 -36.11
CA THR A 364 -4.73 -31.32 -36.75
C THR A 364 -3.87 -31.99 -35.68
N ARG A 365 -3.96 -33.32 -35.58
CA ARG A 365 -2.91 -34.19 -35.02
C ARG A 365 -1.64 -34.03 -35.87
N ARG A 366 -1.03 -32.84 -35.90
CA ARG A 366 0.39 -32.77 -36.12
C ARG A 366 1.01 -33.12 -34.79
N ALA A 367 1.53 -34.34 -34.70
CA ALA A 367 2.61 -34.70 -33.81
C ALA A 367 3.85 -33.85 -34.15
N SER A 368 3.72 -32.53 -34.07
CA SER A 368 4.83 -31.60 -34.11
C SER A 368 5.26 -31.47 -32.67
N SER A 369 6.25 -32.28 -32.27
CA SER A 369 7.42 -31.84 -31.50
C SER A 369 7.24 -30.48 -30.79
N GLY A 370 6.28 -30.39 -29.87
CA GLY A 370 6.16 -29.29 -28.92
C GLY A 370 7.39 -29.45 -28.05
N SER A 371 8.49 -28.85 -28.51
CA SER A 371 9.84 -29.11 -28.01
C SER A 371 9.79 -29.14 -26.50
N THR A 372 10.16 -30.28 -25.91
CA THR A 372 10.26 -30.50 -24.46
C THR A 372 11.00 -29.33 -23.79
N SER A 373 11.95 -28.72 -24.51
CA SER A 373 12.69 -27.51 -24.17
C SER A 373 11.80 -26.29 -23.88
N GLY A 374 10.72 -26.07 -24.65
CA GLY A 374 9.79 -24.96 -24.44
C GLY A 374 8.99 -25.09 -23.13
N THR A 375 8.58 -26.31 -22.80
CA THR A 375 7.89 -26.63 -21.54
C THR A 375 8.85 -26.53 -20.36
N LEU A 376 10.05 -27.10 -20.46
CA LEU A 376 11.12 -26.99 -19.46
C LEU A 376 11.51 -25.53 -19.17
N ARG A 377 11.67 -24.70 -20.22
CA ARG A 377 11.96 -23.27 -20.07
C ARG A 377 10.83 -22.53 -19.34
N GLY A 378 9.57 -22.84 -19.66
CA GLY A 378 8.41 -22.24 -18.99
C GLY A 378 8.39 -22.53 -17.49
N PHE A 379 8.63 -23.79 -17.11
CA PHE A 379 8.76 -24.22 -15.71
C PHE A 379 9.97 -23.59 -15.02
N GLY A 380 11.13 -23.53 -15.68
CA GLY A 380 12.33 -22.90 -15.12
C GLY A 380 12.13 -21.42 -14.80
N VAL A 381 11.56 -20.65 -15.73
CA VAL A 381 11.24 -19.22 -15.49
C VAL A 381 10.27 -19.07 -14.32
N GLN A 382 9.23 -19.91 -14.27
CA GLN A 382 8.25 -19.86 -13.18
C GLN A 382 8.90 -20.18 -11.83
N ALA A 383 9.74 -21.21 -11.76
CA ALA A 383 10.45 -21.60 -10.53
C ALA A 383 11.39 -20.50 -10.04
N LEU A 384 12.13 -19.84 -10.96
CA LEU A 384 13.00 -18.71 -10.62
C LEU A 384 12.20 -17.52 -10.07
N ILE A 385 11.02 -17.23 -10.62
CA ILE A 385 10.14 -16.18 -10.09
C ILE A 385 9.66 -16.55 -8.69
N VAL A 386 9.21 -17.80 -8.46
CA VAL A 386 8.78 -18.26 -7.13
C VAL A 386 9.91 -18.12 -6.12
N ALA A 387 11.10 -18.64 -6.46
CA ALA A 387 12.29 -18.55 -5.61
C ALA A 387 12.66 -17.10 -5.31
N GLY A 388 12.63 -16.21 -6.31
CA GLY A 388 12.87 -14.79 -6.14
C GLY A 388 11.88 -14.12 -5.18
N CYS A 389 10.58 -14.41 -5.31
CA CYS A 389 9.57 -13.91 -4.38
C CYS A 389 9.82 -14.39 -2.95
N TRP A 390 10.21 -15.65 -2.76
CA TRP A 390 10.50 -16.20 -1.43
C TRP A 390 11.79 -15.61 -0.84
N ILE A 391 12.83 -15.40 -1.64
CA ILE A 391 14.04 -14.69 -1.20
C ILE A 391 13.69 -13.27 -0.75
N PHE A 392 12.88 -12.55 -1.54
CA PHE A 392 12.41 -11.22 -1.18
C PHE A 392 11.63 -11.22 0.15
N PHE A 393 10.64 -12.10 0.31
CA PHE A 393 9.86 -12.18 1.55
C PHE A 393 10.68 -12.67 2.74
N THR A 394 11.66 -13.53 2.53
CA THR A 394 12.60 -13.96 3.59
C THR A 394 13.45 -12.79 4.06
N ASP A 395 14.01 -12.00 3.14
CA ASP A 395 14.75 -10.78 3.51
C ASP A 395 13.85 -9.77 4.24
N GLN A 396 12.61 -9.55 3.77
CA GLN A 396 11.65 -8.69 4.48
C GLN A 396 11.34 -9.21 5.88
N ALA A 397 11.11 -10.52 6.04
CA ALA A 397 10.85 -11.15 7.32
C ALA A 397 12.03 -10.98 8.30
N ILE A 398 13.26 -11.21 7.84
CA ILE A 398 14.48 -11.03 8.63
C ILE A 398 14.62 -9.56 9.06
N ARG A 399 14.41 -8.61 8.15
CA ARG A 399 14.49 -7.18 8.45
C ARG A 399 13.43 -6.74 9.46
N LEU A 400 12.18 -7.19 9.30
CA LEU A 400 11.10 -6.92 10.24
C LEU A 400 11.37 -7.50 11.62
N HIS A 401 11.91 -8.72 11.68
CA HIS A 401 12.26 -9.35 12.95
C HIS A 401 13.41 -8.61 13.64
N ARG A 402 14.48 -8.25 12.90
CA ARG A 402 15.59 -7.45 13.44
C ARG A 402 15.12 -6.09 13.93
N PHE A 403 14.22 -5.43 13.20
CA PHE A 403 13.61 -4.18 13.65
C PHE A 403 12.78 -4.36 14.92
N ALA A 404 12.05 -5.47 15.06
CA ALA A 404 11.29 -5.74 16.28
C ALA A 404 12.19 -5.77 17.52
N VAL A 405 13.40 -6.33 17.37
CA VAL A 405 14.44 -6.32 18.42
C VAL A 405 15.01 -4.91 18.62
N GLU A 406 15.38 -4.21 17.53
CA GLU A 406 15.91 -2.84 17.57
C GLU A 406 14.93 -1.84 18.21
N ASN A 407 13.62 -2.04 18.03
CA ASN A 407 12.56 -1.17 18.53
C ASN A 407 11.98 -1.60 19.89
N ALA A 408 12.49 -2.67 20.51
CA ALA A 408 12.02 -3.12 21.82
C ALA A 408 12.09 -2.03 22.92
N PRO A 409 13.17 -1.21 23.01
CA PRO A 409 13.28 -0.15 24.03
C PRO A 409 12.15 0.88 24.02
N LEU A 410 11.54 1.15 22.85
CA LEU A 410 10.40 2.05 22.77
C LEU A 410 9.21 1.53 23.59
N GLY A 411 9.02 0.20 23.67
CA GLY A 411 7.97 -0.39 24.50
C GLY A 411 8.12 -0.03 25.97
N GLU A 412 9.35 -0.11 26.49
CA GLU A 412 9.68 0.21 27.88
C GLU A 412 9.45 1.70 28.18
N LEU A 413 9.80 2.59 27.25
CA LEU A 413 9.47 4.02 27.37
C LEU A 413 7.96 4.28 27.44
N LEU A 414 7.18 3.59 26.60
CA LEU A 414 5.72 3.75 26.57
C LEU A 414 5.07 3.26 27.87
N GLU A 415 5.68 2.29 28.56
CA GLU A 415 5.19 1.81 29.85
C GLU A 415 5.43 2.82 30.99
N GLN A 416 6.49 3.62 30.90
CA GLN A 416 6.81 4.67 31.88
C GLN A 416 6.02 5.98 31.68
N ALA A 417 5.46 6.19 30.48
CA ALA A 417 4.66 7.37 30.19
C ALA A 417 3.20 7.19 30.68
N GLU A 418 2.73 8.13 31.50
CA GLU A 418 1.32 8.17 31.92
C GLU A 418 0.41 8.44 30.72
N PRO A 419 -0.79 7.83 30.66
CA PRO A 419 -1.72 8.02 29.56
C PRO A 419 -2.34 9.43 29.52
N GLY A 420 -2.88 9.80 28.36
CA GLY A 420 -3.67 11.03 28.20
C GLY A 420 -2.88 12.34 28.29
N GLN A 421 -1.54 12.28 28.26
CA GLN A 421 -0.68 13.46 28.32
C GLN A 421 -0.26 13.91 26.92
N ARG A 422 0.05 15.22 26.77
CA ARG A 422 0.62 15.76 25.54
C ARG A 422 2.13 15.57 25.53
N ALA A 423 2.68 15.17 24.41
CA ALA A 423 4.10 14.91 24.23
C ALA A 423 4.67 15.54 22.96
N LEU A 424 5.98 15.75 22.95
CA LEU A 424 6.72 16.19 21.78
C LEU A 424 7.66 15.08 21.30
N SER A 425 7.71 14.87 19.99
CA SER A 425 8.65 13.96 19.33
C SER A 425 9.91 14.71 18.88
N LEU A 426 11.08 14.29 19.35
CA LEU A 426 12.39 14.85 19.00
C LEU A 426 13.31 13.73 18.48
N ILE A 427 13.18 13.41 17.20
CA ILE A 427 13.86 12.27 16.57
C ILE A 427 15.08 12.75 15.79
N PHE A 428 16.24 12.71 16.43
CA PHE A 428 17.53 13.06 15.81
C PHE A 428 17.93 11.99 14.80
N ASP A 429 17.84 10.74 15.21
CA ASP A 429 18.20 9.59 14.39
C ASP A 429 16.93 8.88 13.92
N ARG A 430 16.55 9.10 12.65
CA ARG A 430 15.33 8.51 12.05
C ARG A 430 15.58 7.14 11.40
N ALA A 431 16.83 6.86 11.11
CA ALA A 431 17.20 5.68 10.35
C ALA A 431 17.16 4.42 11.22
N SER A 432 16.71 3.32 10.63
CA SER A 432 16.87 1.97 11.16
C SER A 432 17.92 1.23 10.33
N PRO A 433 19.09 0.92 10.90
CA PRO A 433 20.03 -0.02 10.32
C PRO A 433 19.42 -1.41 10.11
N ALA A 434 18.64 -1.92 11.07
CA ALA A 434 18.02 -3.24 11.00
C ALA A 434 17.08 -3.41 9.80
N TYR A 435 16.21 -2.41 9.56
CA TYR A 435 15.26 -2.43 8.44
C TYR A 435 15.83 -1.83 7.15
N LYS A 436 16.99 -1.16 7.24
CA LYS A 436 17.61 -0.36 6.16
C LYS A 436 16.66 0.72 5.64
N SER A 437 16.00 1.44 6.54
CA SER A 437 15.12 2.56 6.18
C SER A 437 15.63 3.86 6.80
N PRO A 438 15.82 4.93 6.02
CA PRO A 438 16.22 6.24 6.54
C PRO A 438 15.16 6.92 7.43
N PHE A 439 13.91 6.43 7.46
CA PHE A 439 12.78 7.12 8.11
C PHE A 439 11.95 6.21 9.04
N ALA A 440 12.44 5.00 9.39
CA ALA A 440 11.67 4.03 10.18
C ALA A 440 11.19 4.57 11.54
N TYR A 441 11.98 5.47 12.15
CA TYR A 441 11.74 6.00 13.48
C TYR A 441 11.05 7.37 13.49
N GLU A 442 10.88 8.00 12.33
CA GLU A 442 10.42 9.39 12.19
C GLU A 442 9.18 9.73 13.03
N HIS A 443 8.21 8.81 13.08
CA HIS A 443 6.97 9.01 13.83
C HIS A 443 6.68 7.94 14.88
N GLN A 444 7.66 7.11 15.26
CA GLN A 444 7.41 6.02 16.21
C GLN A 444 6.85 6.47 17.58
N PRO A 445 7.12 7.68 18.11
CA PRO A 445 6.47 8.15 19.32
C PRO A 445 4.95 8.23 19.25
N LEU A 446 4.34 8.28 18.05
CA LEU A 446 2.88 8.29 17.94
C LEU A 446 2.20 6.98 18.32
N TRP A 447 2.95 5.91 18.56
CA TRP A 447 2.42 4.75 19.28
C TRP A 447 1.97 5.12 20.70
N TYR A 448 2.56 6.14 21.34
CA TYR A 448 2.04 6.69 22.60
C TYR A 448 0.64 7.27 22.44
N GLN A 449 0.39 8.04 21.37
CA GLN A 449 -0.96 8.54 21.08
C GLN A 449 -1.94 7.39 20.80
N ALA A 450 -1.50 6.35 20.07
CA ALA A 450 -2.36 5.24 19.70
C ALA A 450 -2.65 4.27 20.87
N GLU A 451 -1.68 4.00 21.75
CA GLU A 451 -1.76 2.97 22.78
C GLU A 451 -2.05 3.53 24.18
N LYS A 452 -1.74 4.81 24.42
CA LYS A 452 -1.88 5.47 25.73
C LYS A 452 -2.79 6.69 25.68
N HIS A 453 -3.55 6.90 24.61
CA HIS A 453 -4.47 8.03 24.44
C HIS A 453 -3.81 9.41 24.59
N GLY A 454 -2.48 9.47 24.45
CA GLY A 454 -1.73 10.72 24.47
C GLY A 454 -1.97 11.56 23.22
N PHE A 455 -1.28 12.70 23.12
CA PHE A 455 -1.28 13.52 21.91
C PHE A 455 0.15 13.95 21.62
N VAL A 456 0.73 13.45 20.52
CA VAL A 456 2.14 13.73 20.20
C VAL A 456 2.21 14.72 19.06
N ASP A 457 3.02 15.76 19.21
CA ASP A 457 3.34 16.67 18.11
C ASP A 457 4.71 16.30 17.49
N LEU A 458 4.90 16.37 16.17
CA LEU A 458 3.88 16.57 15.12
C LEU A 458 3.01 15.31 14.91
N ASN A 459 1.72 15.51 14.62
CA ASN A 459 0.85 14.43 14.11
C ASN A 459 0.01 14.82 12.88
N PHE A 460 -0.67 13.81 12.33
CA PHE A 460 -1.47 13.94 11.12
C PHE A 460 -2.64 14.92 11.23
N ALA A 461 -3.07 15.36 12.40
CA ALA A 461 -4.13 16.36 12.51
C ALA A 461 -3.80 17.69 11.79
N THR A 462 -2.53 17.91 11.46
CA THR A 462 -2.03 19.02 10.65
C THR A 462 -2.34 18.92 9.15
N PHE A 463 -2.56 17.72 8.60
CA PHE A 463 -2.73 17.51 7.16
C PHE A 463 -4.20 17.48 6.72
N VAL A 464 -4.44 17.98 5.50
CA VAL A 464 -5.78 18.16 4.90
C VAL A 464 -6.63 16.87 4.83
N PRO A 465 -6.11 15.71 4.37
CA PRO A 465 -6.95 14.53 4.14
C PRO A 465 -7.26 13.77 5.43
N GLN A 466 -7.02 14.33 6.60
CA GLN A 466 -7.10 13.59 7.86
C GLN A 466 -8.49 13.74 8.48
N ILE A 467 -8.91 12.72 9.24
CA ILE A 467 -10.27 12.64 9.79
C ILE A 467 -10.40 13.40 11.10
N ALA A 468 -9.36 13.44 11.92
CA ALA A 468 -9.24 14.35 13.04
C ALA A 468 -8.27 15.46 12.63
N ARG A 469 -8.69 16.72 12.74
CA ARG A 469 -7.90 17.90 12.34
C ARG A 469 -7.86 18.93 13.44
N PHE A 470 -6.80 19.73 13.52
CA PHE A 470 -6.79 20.88 14.41
C PHE A 470 -7.94 21.84 14.09
N ARG A 471 -8.54 22.39 15.13
CA ARG A 471 -9.47 23.51 15.00
C ARG A 471 -8.74 24.75 14.49
N PRO A 472 -9.43 25.67 13.80
CA PRO A 472 -8.84 26.93 13.37
C PRO A 472 -8.15 27.66 14.54
N GLY A 473 -6.89 28.06 14.34
CA GLY A 473 -6.09 28.76 15.37
C GLY A 473 -5.42 27.85 16.42
N MET A 474 -5.74 26.55 16.45
CA MET A 474 -5.18 25.60 17.44
C MET A 474 -3.98 24.80 16.93
N MET A 475 -3.55 25.04 15.68
CA MET A 475 -2.39 24.35 15.13
C MET A 475 -1.10 24.87 15.77
N PRO A 476 -0.19 23.97 16.22
CA PRO A 476 1.08 24.41 16.76
C PRO A 476 1.95 25.10 15.69
N VAL A 477 2.70 26.12 16.10
CA VAL A 477 3.34 27.12 15.20
C VAL A 477 4.56 26.57 14.44
N ALA A 478 5.29 25.60 15.00
CA ALA A 478 6.57 25.10 14.48
C ALA A 478 6.75 23.57 14.22
N PRO A 479 5.74 22.66 14.34
CA PRO A 479 6.01 21.21 14.30
C PRO A 479 6.75 20.68 13.06
N PRO A 480 6.50 21.16 11.82
CA PRO A 480 7.23 20.66 10.66
C PRO A 480 8.73 20.98 10.70
N VAL A 481 9.14 22.02 11.44
CA VAL A 481 10.56 22.36 11.58
C VAL A 481 11.25 21.38 12.51
N LEU A 482 10.67 21.09 13.68
CA LEU A 482 11.24 20.15 14.64
C LEU A 482 11.25 18.70 14.14
N GLU A 483 10.31 18.34 13.25
CA GLU A 483 10.37 17.08 12.53
C GLU A 483 11.64 16.99 11.68
N HIS A 484 12.09 18.08 11.03
CA HIS A 484 13.28 18.13 10.16
C HIS A 484 14.59 18.38 10.92
N ASP A 485 14.56 19.25 11.92
CA ASP A 485 15.70 19.66 12.74
C ASP A 485 15.28 19.70 14.22
N PRO A 486 15.25 18.54 14.92
CA PRO A 486 14.91 18.51 16.34
C PRO A 486 15.93 19.25 17.22
N GLY A 487 17.13 19.54 16.69
CA GLY A 487 18.16 20.30 17.38
C GLY A 487 17.83 21.79 17.51
N SER A 488 16.92 22.31 16.68
CA SER A 488 16.47 23.70 16.74
C SER A 488 15.41 23.98 17.81
N PHE A 489 15.12 23.01 18.68
CA PHE A 489 14.12 23.16 19.73
C PHE A 489 14.52 24.27 20.72
N GLU A 490 13.59 25.18 20.97
CA GLU A 490 13.74 26.29 21.89
C GLU A 490 12.49 26.37 22.79
N TRP A 491 12.69 26.26 24.12
CA TRP A 491 11.59 26.14 25.09
C TRP A 491 10.47 27.18 24.92
N ASN A 492 10.82 28.46 24.80
CA ASN A 492 9.82 29.54 24.72
C ASN A 492 9.16 29.63 23.33
N LYS A 493 9.94 29.46 22.27
CA LYS A 493 9.47 29.56 20.88
C LYS A 493 8.57 28.40 20.49
N ASP A 494 8.89 27.19 20.95
CA ASP A 494 8.16 25.97 20.63
C ASP A 494 7.12 25.59 21.69
N ILE A 495 6.87 26.51 22.65
CA ILE A 495 5.85 26.39 23.69
C ILE A 495 6.07 25.12 24.53
N GLY A 496 7.31 24.87 24.94
CA GLY A 496 7.75 23.67 25.66
C GLY A 496 6.90 23.34 26.88
N ARG A 497 6.39 24.37 27.59
CA ARG A 497 5.52 24.23 28.77
C ARG A 497 4.27 23.37 28.54
N GLN A 498 3.75 23.30 27.31
CA GLN A 498 2.53 22.54 27.02
C GLN A 498 2.75 21.02 26.97
N TYR A 499 3.99 20.57 26.83
CA TYR A 499 4.33 19.16 26.76
C TYR A 499 4.69 18.65 28.15
N ARG A 500 4.09 17.53 28.54
CA ARG A 500 4.55 16.81 29.73
C ARG A 500 5.74 15.92 29.39
N TYR A 501 5.68 15.22 28.27
CA TYR A 501 6.71 14.28 27.85
C TYR A 501 7.45 14.73 26.59
N PHE A 502 8.73 14.41 26.53
CA PHE A 502 9.56 14.56 25.35
C PHE A 502 10.16 13.20 25.01
N PHE A 503 9.72 12.63 23.89
CA PHE A 503 10.27 11.38 23.36
C PHE A 503 11.47 11.73 22.48
N VAL A 504 12.66 11.32 22.92
CA VAL A 504 13.91 11.62 22.24
C VAL A 504 14.50 10.32 21.72
N ARG A 505 14.88 10.28 20.44
CA ARG A 505 15.73 9.22 19.88
C ARG A 505 17.01 9.81 19.36
N LYS A 506 18.14 9.43 19.96
CA LYS A 506 19.47 9.92 19.58
C LYS A 506 20.56 8.92 19.96
N GLU A 507 21.54 8.73 19.08
CA GLU A 507 22.80 8.06 19.42
C GLU A 507 23.62 8.97 20.35
N GLY A 508 23.71 8.56 21.61
CA GLY A 508 24.39 9.31 22.66
C GLY A 508 23.54 10.43 23.30
N PRO A 509 24.07 11.11 24.32
CA PRO A 509 23.28 12.04 25.13
C PRO A 509 22.91 13.32 24.36
N LEU A 510 21.81 13.95 24.78
CA LEU A 510 21.51 15.33 24.39
C LEU A 510 22.59 16.30 24.92
N PRO A 511 22.79 17.45 24.27
CA PRO A 511 23.63 18.51 24.83
C PRO A 511 23.19 18.87 26.26
N ASN A 512 24.16 19.15 27.13
CA ASN A 512 23.86 19.72 28.44
C ASN A 512 23.01 20.97 28.24
N ASN A 513 21.99 21.15 29.07
CA ASN A 513 21.08 22.31 29.01
C ASN A 513 20.20 22.37 27.75
N PHE A 514 19.99 21.27 27.02
CA PHE A 514 19.09 21.25 25.86
C PHE A 514 17.65 21.73 26.20
N PHE A 515 17.14 21.33 27.35
CA PHE A 515 15.83 21.79 27.85
C PHE A 515 15.92 22.99 28.80
N ALA A 516 17.06 23.70 28.84
CA ALA A 516 17.24 24.79 29.78
C ALA A 516 16.22 25.90 29.54
N ASN A 517 15.55 26.26 30.62
CA ASN A 517 14.53 27.30 30.66
C ASN A 517 14.44 27.83 32.09
N ASN A 518 13.70 28.92 32.28
CA ASN A 518 13.53 29.59 33.57
C ASN A 518 12.19 29.27 34.27
N GLU A 519 11.36 28.39 33.69
CA GLU A 519 9.98 28.16 34.13
C GLU A 519 9.77 26.79 34.79
N CYS A 520 10.33 25.73 34.22
CA CYS A 520 10.05 24.34 34.58
C CYS A 520 11.33 23.52 34.62
N ASP A 521 11.37 22.52 35.51
CA ASP A 521 12.37 21.47 35.49
C ASP A 521 12.01 20.43 34.41
N VAL A 522 13.00 19.90 33.70
CA VAL A 522 12.80 18.82 32.71
C VAL A 522 13.80 17.72 33.03
N ALA A 523 13.29 16.63 33.59
CA ALA A 523 14.09 15.54 34.11
C ALA A 523 14.02 14.32 33.19
N LEU A 524 15.14 13.59 33.08
CA LEU A 524 15.15 12.28 32.46
C LEU A 524 14.36 11.29 33.34
N VAL A 525 13.36 10.63 32.75
CA VAL A 525 12.54 9.59 33.41
C VAL A 525 13.21 8.23 33.25
N THR A 526 13.50 7.87 32.00
CA THR A 526 14.18 6.62 31.65
C THR A 526 14.98 6.80 30.37
N HIS A 527 15.99 5.94 30.20
CA HIS A 527 16.83 5.84 29.02
C HIS A 527 17.05 4.36 28.70
N GLU A 528 16.59 3.93 27.52
CA GLU A 528 16.69 2.55 27.06
C GLU A 528 17.23 2.52 25.62
N GLY A 529 18.43 1.96 25.43
CA GLY A 529 19.10 1.97 24.14
C GLY A 529 19.35 3.40 23.62
N GLU A 530 18.81 3.72 22.44
CA GLU A 530 18.90 5.05 21.82
C GLU A 530 17.69 5.95 22.15
N TRP A 531 16.80 5.48 23.02
CA TRP A 531 15.59 6.17 23.40
C TRP A 531 15.72 6.79 24.78
N SER A 532 15.21 8.01 24.93
CA SER A 532 15.09 8.70 26.21
C SER A 532 13.72 9.33 26.35
N LEU A 533 13.14 9.18 27.54
CA LEU A 533 11.91 9.87 27.92
C LEU A 533 12.25 10.95 28.93
N TYR A 534 11.96 12.20 28.58
CA TYR A 534 12.05 13.32 29.53
C TYR A 534 10.65 13.76 29.95
N GLU A 535 10.54 14.22 31.19
CA GLU A 535 9.30 14.72 31.77
C GLU A 535 9.49 16.13 32.33
N ARG A 536 8.57 17.02 32.00
CA ARG A 536 8.44 18.33 32.63
C ARG A 536 7.90 18.17 34.05
N ARG A 537 8.63 18.71 35.03
CA ARG A 537 8.34 18.71 36.47
C ARG A 537 8.40 20.13 37.03
N ASN A 538 7.75 20.35 38.18
CA ASN A 538 7.91 21.55 39.02
C ASN A 538 7.98 22.88 38.25
N CYS A 539 6.87 23.31 37.66
CA CYS A 539 6.80 24.61 36.99
C CYS A 539 6.44 25.74 37.95
N ARG A 540 7.09 26.89 37.77
CA ARG A 540 6.83 28.14 38.48
C ARG A 540 5.68 28.93 37.86
#